data_AF-A0A927XB32-F1
#
_entry.id   AF-A0A927XB32-F1
#
_cell.length_a   1.000
_cell.length_b   1.000
_cell.length_c   1.000
_cell.angle_alpha   90.00
_cell.angle_beta   90.00
_cell.angle_gamma   90.00
#
_symmetry.space_group_name_H-M   'P 1'
#
loop_
_entity.id
_entity.type
_entity.pdbx_description
1 polymer ?
#
loop_
_entity_poly.entity_id
_entity_poly.type
_entity_poly.pdbx_seq_one_letter_code
_entity_poly.pdbx_strand_id
1 'polypeptide(L)'
;MNPNVLKTNNQSEKTIHWLAKNQETFVKAWLYGYEVEKEKLYTVKFANEDFGKMYIGFLKRVNKLGVSSLPLNNDEVKSWFTEDELKRFKFWNNSAFEVVEVEK
;
A
#
# COMPACT_ATOMS: atom_id res chain seq x y z
N MET A 1 -10.21 26.14 13.71
CA MET A 1 -8.82 25.90 14.17
C MET A 1 -7.94 27.08 13.73
N ASN A 2 -7.02 27.57 14.57
CA ASN A 2 -6.17 28.73 14.22
C ASN A 2 -4.93 28.29 13.42
N PRO A 3 -4.70 28.78 12.18
CA PRO A 3 -3.54 28.43 11.36
C PRO A 3 -2.19 28.72 12.02
N ASN A 4 -2.11 29.71 12.91
CA ASN A 4 -0.88 30.08 13.60
C ASN A 4 -0.41 29.00 14.59
N VAL A 5 -1.33 28.27 15.20
CA VAL A 5 -1.03 27.16 16.13
C VAL A 5 -0.43 25.96 15.39
N LEU A 6 -0.81 25.76 14.13
CA LEU A 6 -0.26 24.67 13.30
C LEU A 6 1.16 24.99 12.83
N LYS A 7 1.44 26.25 12.49
CA LYS A 7 2.79 26.72 12.11
C LYS A 7 3.78 26.58 13.26
N THR A 8 3.37 26.91 14.49
CA THR A 8 4.22 26.75 15.69
C THR A 8 4.52 25.30 16.04
N ASN A 9 3.71 24.34 15.57
CA ASN A 9 3.91 22.90 15.77
C ASN A 9 4.67 22.22 14.61
N ASN A 10 5.43 22.98 13.81
CA ASN A 10 6.22 22.49 12.68
C ASN A 10 5.41 21.66 11.65
N GLN A 11 4.12 21.93 11.50
CA GLN A 11 3.31 21.27 10.48
C GLN A 11 3.66 21.83 9.10
N SER A 12 3.72 20.94 8.10
CA SER A 12 4.04 21.36 6.73
C SER A 12 2.98 22.33 6.18
N GLU A 13 3.39 23.26 5.31
CA GLU A 13 2.44 24.19 4.67
C GLU A 13 1.33 23.46 3.91
N LYS A 14 1.64 22.31 3.31
CA LYS A 14 0.66 21.43 2.65
C LYS A 14 -0.40 20.94 3.63
N THR A 15 0.02 20.51 4.82
CA THR A 15 -0.89 20.05 5.89
C THR A 15 -1.80 21.18 6.36
N ILE A 16 -1.23 22.36 6.58
CA ILE A 16 -1.99 23.55 7.03
C ILE A 16 -3.01 23.96 5.97
N HIS A 17 -2.60 23.98 4.69
CA HIS A 17 -3.48 24.31 3.58
C HIS A 17 -4.62 23.29 3.42
N TRP A 18 -4.31 22.00 3.52
CA TRP A 18 -5.33 20.95 3.46
C TRP A 18 -6.33 21.06 4.61
N LEU A 19 -5.86 21.26 5.85
CA LEU A 19 -6.74 21.46 7.02
C LEU A 19 -7.62 22.69 6.85
N ALA A 20 -7.08 23.80 6.34
CA ALA A 20 -7.83 25.03 6.12
C ALA A 20 -8.97 24.84 5.09
N LYS A 21 -8.76 24.00 4.07
CA LYS A 21 -9.76 23.70 3.04
C LYS A 21 -10.75 22.60 3.44
N ASN A 22 -10.37 21.72 4.37
CA ASN A 22 -11.14 20.53 4.76
C ASN A 22 -11.58 20.57 6.24
N GLN A 23 -11.82 21.77 6.78
CA GLN A 23 -12.12 21.95 8.21
C GLN A 23 -13.34 21.13 8.67
N GLU A 24 -14.42 21.12 7.89
CA GLU A 24 -15.63 20.36 8.24
C GLU A 24 -15.37 18.85 8.24
N THR A 25 -14.67 18.35 7.24
CA THR A 25 -14.28 16.92 7.14
C THR A 25 -13.43 16.52 8.33
N PHE A 26 -12.47 17.36 8.71
CA PHE A 26 -11.62 17.13 9.87
C PHE A 26 -12.43 17.12 11.18
N VAL A 27 -13.36 18.07 11.37
CA VAL A 27 -14.20 18.12 12.57
C VAL A 27 -15.14 16.92 12.64
N LYS A 28 -15.74 16.50 11.52
CA LYS A 28 -16.58 15.29 11.45
C LYS A 28 -15.77 14.03 11.78
N ALA A 29 -14.58 13.89 11.19
CA ALA A 29 -13.65 12.81 11.49
C ALA A 29 -13.25 12.77 12.98
N TRP A 30 -13.07 13.93 13.60
CA TRP A 30 -12.74 14.03 15.02
C TRP A 30 -13.92 13.66 15.93
N LEU A 31 -15.14 14.08 15.60
CA LEU A 31 -16.35 13.85 16.41
C LEU A 31 -16.89 12.43 16.29
N TYR A 32 -16.89 11.86 15.08
CA TYR A 32 -17.54 10.59 14.78
C TYR A 32 -16.55 9.45 14.56
N GLY A 33 -15.24 9.73 14.61
CA GLY A 33 -14.22 8.83 14.10
C GLY A 33 -14.09 8.93 12.58
N TYR A 34 -12.94 8.50 12.08
CA TYR A 34 -12.68 8.37 10.64
C TYR A 34 -11.95 7.07 10.38
N GLU A 35 -12.57 6.22 9.58
CA GLU A 35 -11.92 5.01 9.09
C GLU A 35 -11.05 5.40 7.89
N VAL A 36 -9.73 5.30 8.07
CA VAL A 36 -8.80 5.48 6.96
C VAL A 36 -8.87 4.20 6.15
N GLU A 37 -9.41 4.28 4.92
CA GLU A 37 -9.29 3.19 3.96
C GLU A 37 -7.80 2.86 3.78
N LYS A 38 -7.38 1.71 4.31
CA LYS A 38 -6.03 1.22 4.08
C LYS A 38 -5.91 0.90 2.60
N GLU A 39 -4.82 1.34 1.98
CA GLU A 39 -4.51 0.95 0.60
C GLU A 39 -4.49 -0.58 0.50
N LYS A 40 -5.29 -1.13 -0.41
CA LYS A 40 -5.37 -2.56 -0.64
C LYS A 40 -4.05 -3.07 -1.21
N LEU A 41 -3.52 -4.10 -0.57
CA LEU A 41 -2.27 -4.74 -0.98
C LEU A 41 -2.55 -6.17 -1.37
N TYR A 42 -1.76 -6.67 -2.32
CA TYR A 42 -1.94 -7.97 -2.92
C TYR A 42 -0.63 -8.76 -2.92
N THR A 43 -0.74 -10.06 -2.72
CA THR A 43 0.32 -11.04 -3.02
C THR A 43 0.07 -11.65 -4.38
N VAL A 44 1.14 -12.10 -5.02
CA VAL A 44 1.08 -12.80 -6.30
C VAL A 44 1.79 -14.14 -6.15
N LYS A 45 1.16 -15.22 -6.58
CA LYS A 45 1.78 -16.55 -6.70
C LYS A 45 1.46 -17.15 -8.07
N PHE A 46 2.21 -18.18 -8.46
CA PHE A 46 1.87 -18.94 -9.66
C PHE A 46 0.53 -19.66 -9.48
N ALA A 47 -0.31 -19.63 -10.51
CA ALA A 47 -1.62 -20.28 -10.48
C ALA A 47 -1.54 -21.79 -10.71
N ASN A 48 -0.51 -22.28 -11.42
CA ASN A 48 -0.33 -23.71 -11.64
C ASN A 48 0.19 -24.38 -10.35
N GLU A 49 -0.54 -25.40 -9.89
CA GLU A 49 -0.24 -26.21 -8.71
C GLU A 49 1.12 -26.93 -8.79
N ASP A 50 1.62 -27.24 -10.00
CA ASP A 50 2.93 -27.87 -10.21
C ASP A 50 4.09 -27.01 -9.69
N PHE A 51 3.92 -25.67 -9.67
CA PHE A 51 4.91 -24.79 -9.08
C PHE A 51 4.87 -24.82 -7.55
N GLY A 52 3.83 -25.37 -6.94
CA GLY A 52 3.59 -25.27 -5.51
C GLY A 52 3.30 -23.83 -5.06
N LYS A 53 3.49 -23.54 -3.77
CA LYS A 53 3.24 -22.21 -3.19
C LYS A 53 4.41 -21.26 -3.46
N MET A 54 4.59 -20.88 -4.72
CA MET A 54 5.67 -19.99 -5.15
C MET A 54 5.14 -18.58 -5.41
N TYR A 55 5.59 -17.64 -4.57
CA TYR A 55 5.19 -16.25 -4.56
C TYR A 55 6.20 -15.39 -5.31
N ILE A 56 5.72 -14.31 -5.90
CA ILE A 56 6.55 -13.27 -6.52
C ILE A 56 6.87 -12.20 -5.47
N GLY A 57 8.14 -11.87 -5.34
CA GLY A 57 8.64 -10.81 -4.48
C GLY A 57 9.59 -9.88 -5.24
N PHE A 58 9.72 -8.66 -4.74
CA PHE A 58 10.66 -7.67 -5.25
C PHE A 58 11.84 -7.56 -4.29
N LEU A 59 13.02 -7.94 -4.76
CA LEU A 59 14.27 -7.86 -4.01
C LEU A 59 14.78 -6.42 -4.09
N LYS A 60 14.67 -5.68 -2.98
CA LYS A 60 15.00 -4.25 -2.92
C LYS A 60 16.48 -3.97 -3.20
N ARG A 61 17.38 -4.83 -2.71
CA ARG A 61 18.84 -4.68 -2.88
C ARG A 61 19.29 -4.70 -4.35
N VAL A 62 18.68 -5.56 -5.16
CA VAL A 62 19.06 -5.75 -6.56
C VAL A 62 18.06 -5.15 -7.54
N ASN A 63 16.97 -4.55 -7.03
CA ASN A 63 15.90 -3.93 -7.79
C ASN A 63 15.31 -4.88 -8.87
N LYS A 64 15.09 -6.14 -8.50
CA LYS A 64 14.60 -7.19 -9.41
C LYS A 64 13.49 -8.00 -8.77
N LEU A 65 12.63 -8.56 -9.60
CA LEU A 65 11.67 -9.57 -9.20
C LEU A 65 12.37 -10.91 -8.96
N GLY A 66 11.93 -11.61 -7.94
CA GLY A 66 12.37 -12.96 -7.57
C GLY A 66 11.18 -13.80 -7.15
N VAL A 67 11.45 -15.09 -6.93
CA VAL A 67 10.45 -16.07 -6.51
C VAL A 67 10.84 -16.61 -5.14
N SER A 68 9.87 -16.76 -4.25
CA SER A 68 10.07 -17.29 -2.91
C SER A 68 8.97 -18.28 -2.54
N SER A 69 9.27 -19.20 -1.62
CA SER A 69 8.28 -20.12 -1.06
C SER A 69 7.31 -19.46 -0.06
N LEU A 70 7.57 -18.19 0.29
CA LEU A 70 6.78 -17.41 1.24
C LEU A 70 6.64 -15.95 0.76
N PRO A 71 5.47 -15.31 0.96
CA PRO A 71 5.25 -13.91 0.60
C PRO A 71 5.85 -12.97 1.66
N LEU A 72 7.17 -12.88 1.72
CA LEU A 72 7.89 -12.08 2.71
C LEU A 72 7.82 -10.59 2.39
N ASN A 73 7.47 -9.77 3.40
CA ASN A 73 7.45 -8.33 3.27
C ASN A 73 8.27 -7.70 4.42
N ASN A 74 9.55 -7.48 4.17
CA ASN A 74 10.54 -6.98 5.13
C ASN A 74 11.47 -5.93 4.47
N ASP A 75 12.57 -5.57 5.13
CA ASP A 75 13.51 -4.55 4.61
C ASP A 75 14.24 -4.96 3.33
N GLU A 76 14.30 -6.26 3.03
CA GLU A 76 15.02 -6.81 1.87
C GLU A 76 14.10 -7.18 0.72
N VAL A 77 12.92 -7.69 1.04
CA VAL A 77 11.95 -8.24 0.09
C VAL A 77 10.60 -7.57 0.27
N LYS A 78 9.99 -7.15 -0.84
CA LYS A 78 8.61 -6.67 -0.89
C LYS A 78 7.76 -7.67 -1.67
N SER A 79 6.83 -8.37 -1.01
CA SER A 79 5.90 -9.31 -1.67
C SER A 79 4.44 -8.83 -1.67
N TRP A 80 4.19 -7.65 -1.10
CA TRP A 80 2.88 -7.01 -1.10
C TRP A 80 2.90 -5.82 -2.04
N PHE A 81 2.00 -5.83 -3.00
CA PHE A 81 1.97 -4.86 -4.09
C PHE A 81 0.62 -4.17 -4.17
N THR A 82 0.63 -2.92 -4.64
CA THR A 82 -0.62 -2.23 -4.97
C THR A 82 -1.16 -2.75 -6.30
N GLU A 83 -2.45 -2.55 -6.58
CA GLU A 83 -3.04 -2.93 -7.87
C GLU A 83 -2.29 -2.29 -9.06
N ASP A 84 -1.90 -1.02 -8.92
CA ASP A 84 -1.15 -0.30 -9.94
C ASP A 84 0.24 -0.90 -10.18
N GLU A 85 0.92 -1.39 -9.14
CA GLU A 85 2.18 -2.13 -9.29
C GLU A 85 1.98 -3.42 -10.08
N LEU A 86 0.94 -4.18 -9.75
CA LEU A 86 0.64 -5.44 -10.43
C LEU A 86 0.24 -5.26 -11.89
N LYS A 87 -0.48 -4.17 -12.20
CA LYS A 87 -0.77 -3.77 -13.58
C LYS A 87 0.51 -3.43 -14.34
N ARG A 88 1.41 -2.64 -13.73
CA ARG A 88 2.72 -2.32 -14.34
C ARG A 88 3.58 -3.55 -14.59
N PHE A 89 3.57 -4.52 -13.68
CA PHE A 89 4.31 -5.78 -13.82
C PHE A 89 3.61 -6.82 -14.71
N LYS A 90 2.39 -6.54 -15.19
CA LYS A 90 1.56 -7.45 -16.00
C LYS A 90 1.17 -8.74 -15.28
N PHE A 91 1.09 -8.68 -13.95
CA PHE A 91 0.55 -9.76 -13.11
C PHE A 91 -0.95 -9.62 -12.88
N TRP A 92 -1.47 -8.40 -12.97
CA TRP A 92 -2.91 -8.16 -12.84
C TRP A 92 -3.69 -8.72 -14.04
N ASN A 93 -4.80 -9.43 -13.75
CA ASN A 93 -5.65 -10.08 -14.76
C ASN A 93 -4.88 -11.04 -15.69
N ASN A 94 -3.90 -11.77 -15.14
CA ASN A 94 -3.06 -12.72 -15.87
C ASN A 94 -3.31 -14.14 -15.35
N SER A 95 -3.73 -15.06 -16.22
CA SER A 95 -4.07 -16.44 -15.85
C SER A 95 -2.90 -17.29 -15.34
N ALA A 96 -1.66 -16.87 -15.58
CA ALA A 96 -0.48 -17.57 -15.05
C ALA A 96 -0.30 -17.33 -13.53
N PHE A 97 -0.97 -16.32 -12.98
CA PHE A 97 -0.80 -15.87 -11.61
C PHE A 97 -2.12 -15.80 -10.86
N GLU A 98 -2.08 -16.19 -9.60
CA GLU A 98 -3.16 -15.96 -8.65
C GLU A 98 -2.80 -14.76 -7.79
N VAL A 99 -3.68 -13.76 -7.77
CA VAL A 99 -3.51 -12.53 -7.00
C VAL A 99 -4.48 -12.56 -5.82
N VAL A 100 -3.93 -12.45 -4.60
CA VAL A 100 -4.71 -12.58 -3.37
C VAL A 100 -4.53 -11.33 -2.51
N GLU A 101 -5.64 -10.72 -2.09
CA GLU A 101 -5.64 -9.56 -1.19
C GLU A 101 -5.05 -9.92 0.16
N VAL A 102 -4.22 -9.03 0.71
CA VAL A 102 -3.60 -9.18 2.03
C VAL A 102 -4.34 -8.29 3.01
N GLU A 103 -5.08 -8.91 3.92
CA GLU A 103 -5.67 -8.20 5.04
C GLU A 103 -4.58 -7.86 6.07
N LYS A 104 -4.60 -6.62 6.56
CA LYS A 104 -3.61 -6.05 7.49
C LYS A 104 -4.23 -5.57 8.78
#